data_AF-A0A031LME9-F1
#
_entry.id   AF-A0A031LME9-F1
#
_cell.length_a   1.000
_cell.length_b   1.000
_cell.length_c   1.000
_cell.angle_alpha   90.00
_cell.angle_beta   90.00
_cell.angle_gamma   90.00
#
_symmetry.space_group_name_H-M   'P 1'
#
loop_
_entity.id
_entity.type
_entity.pdbx_description
1 polymer ?
#
loop_
_entity_poly.entity_id
_entity_poly.type
_entity_poly.pdbx_seq_one_letter_code
_entity_poly.pdbx_strand_id
1 'polypeptide(L)'
;MLKDKFFKPVRLYRDPHVAVEIVAELAASRLGSLAGFPVIEVELADLDGRKGIIMEYLPEKATKHSINISEIMEALAFEEVILNVDLKEEHVLAKNGKAYIIDHGHSFNAWKPLYFIQEIVSKRVTRFNLWSDKESFLRGVEKINSIDEKEVRKVVGEAVNDVVSFEVCKLFDDKLAKETIEISSRIFSFRKSILLSLF
;
A
#
# COMPACT_ATOMS: atom_id res chain seq x y z
N MET A 1 -11.37 -15.84 -19.33
CA MET A 1 -10.34 -14.80 -19.40
C MET A 1 -10.98 -13.46 -19.05
N LEU A 2 -10.60 -12.89 -17.92
CA LEU A 2 -11.10 -11.59 -17.45
C LEU A 2 -10.48 -10.50 -18.33
N LYS A 3 -11.24 -10.01 -19.31
CA LYS A 3 -10.74 -9.09 -20.35
C LYS A 3 -10.19 -7.75 -19.80
N ASP A 4 -10.48 -7.44 -18.54
CA ASP A 4 -10.14 -6.19 -17.86
C ASP A 4 -9.42 -6.39 -16.50
N LYS A 5 -9.03 -7.63 -16.15
CA LYS A 5 -8.36 -7.90 -14.87
C LYS A 5 -6.96 -8.46 -15.10
N PHE A 6 -6.05 -8.05 -14.23
CA PHE A 6 -4.71 -8.59 -14.10
C PHE A 6 -4.65 -9.52 -12.88
N PHE A 7 -3.92 -10.63 -13.01
CA PHE A 7 -3.69 -11.57 -11.92
C PHE A 7 -2.19 -11.67 -11.62
N LYS A 8 -1.80 -11.27 -10.41
CA LYS A 8 -0.44 -11.39 -9.85
C LYS A 8 -0.42 -12.70 -9.04
N PRO A 9 0.08 -13.83 -9.60
CA PRO A 9 0.19 -15.07 -8.83
C PRO A 9 1.16 -14.85 -7.67
N VAL A 10 0.77 -15.26 -6.47
CA VAL A 10 1.68 -15.22 -5.31
C VAL A 10 2.43 -16.53 -5.25
N ARG A 11 3.74 -16.46 -5.03
CA ARG A 11 4.55 -17.67 -4.89
C ARG A 11 4.26 -18.28 -3.53
N LEU A 12 3.75 -19.51 -3.52
CA LEU A 12 3.53 -20.29 -2.30
C LEU A 12 4.89 -20.74 -1.73
N TYR A 13 5.58 -19.83 -1.06
CA TYR A 13 6.81 -20.14 -0.33
C TYR A 13 6.49 -20.44 1.14
N ARG A 14 7.40 -21.17 1.78
CA ARG A 14 7.54 -21.17 3.25
C ARG A 14 8.26 -19.89 3.70
N ASP A 15 7.80 -18.74 3.23
CA ASP A 15 8.35 -17.44 3.60
C ASP A 15 7.22 -16.56 4.15
N PRO A 16 7.22 -16.26 5.45
CA PRO A 16 6.22 -15.38 6.03
C PRO A 16 6.27 -13.94 5.47
N HIS A 17 7.39 -13.49 4.91
CA HIS A 17 7.49 -12.15 4.31
C HIS A 17 6.57 -11.97 3.12
N VAL A 18 6.31 -13.04 2.34
CA VAL A 18 5.32 -13.01 1.25
C VAL A 18 3.91 -12.78 1.78
N ALA A 19 3.55 -13.35 2.94
CA ALA A 19 2.26 -13.08 3.55
C ALA A 19 2.15 -11.63 4.01
N VAL A 20 3.21 -11.08 4.62
CA VAL A 20 3.25 -9.67 5.04
C VAL A 20 3.20 -8.72 3.85
N GLU A 21 3.84 -9.06 2.72
CA GLU A 21 3.74 -8.31 1.45
C GLU A 21 2.28 -8.21 0.98
N ILE A 22 1.56 -9.32 0.98
CA ILE A 22 0.16 -9.36 0.54
C ILE A 22 -0.74 -8.59 1.52
N VAL A 23 -0.47 -8.68 2.82
CA VAL A 23 -1.13 -7.83 3.82
C VAL A 23 -0.91 -6.35 3.51
N ALA A 24 0.32 -5.95 3.17
CA ALA A 24 0.64 -4.57 2.84
C ALA A 24 -0.09 -4.09 1.57
N GLU A 25 -0.17 -4.93 0.52
CA GLU A 25 -0.94 -4.65 -0.70
C GLU A 25 -2.43 -4.41 -0.39
N LEU A 26 -3.07 -5.34 0.34
CA LEU A 26 -4.49 -5.25 0.70
C LEU A 26 -4.77 -4.05 1.61
N ALA A 27 -3.94 -3.83 2.63
CA ALA A 27 -4.11 -2.74 3.57
C ALA A 27 -3.90 -1.37 2.89
N ALA A 28 -2.87 -1.22 2.06
CA ALA A 28 -2.62 0.00 1.31
C ALA A 28 -3.77 0.30 0.32
N SER A 29 -4.26 -0.72 -0.39
CA SER A 29 -5.40 -0.59 -1.29
C SER A 29 -6.66 -0.08 -0.57
N ARG A 30 -7.02 -0.70 0.56
CA ARG A 30 -8.19 -0.33 1.35
C ARG A 30 -8.07 1.05 2.00
N LEU A 31 -6.91 1.36 2.59
CA LEU A 31 -6.67 2.68 3.22
C LEU A 31 -6.60 3.79 2.17
N GLY A 32 -5.97 3.53 1.02
CA GLY A 32 -5.93 4.45 -0.11
C GLY A 32 -7.34 4.78 -0.59
N SER A 33 -8.17 3.75 -0.82
CA SER A 33 -9.57 3.93 -1.19
C SER A 33 -10.37 4.68 -0.12
N LEU A 34 -10.21 4.34 1.17
CA LEU A 34 -10.91 4.99 2.28
C LEU A 34 -10.60 6.50 2.35
N ALA A 35 -9.35 6.87 2.04
CA ALA A 35 -8.88 8.25 2.06
C ALA A 35 -9.09 9.00 0.73
N GLY A 36 -9.63 8.34 -0.30
CA GLY A 36 -9.84 8.91 -1.62
C GLY A 36 -8.54 9.17 -2.39
N PHE A 37 -7.52 8.33 -2.19
CA PHE A 37 -6.32 8.30 -3.02
C PHE A 37 -6.50 7.32 -4.19
N PRO A 38 -5.86 7.60 -5.35
CA PRO A 38 -5.94 6.75 -6.53
C PRO A 38 -5.01 5.55 -6.41
N VAL A 39 -5.21 4.73 -5.37
CA VAL A 39 -4.53 3.43 -5.20
C VAL A 39 -5.39 2.37 -5.86
N ILE A 40 -4.77 1.43 -6.57
CA ILE A 40 -5.50 0.35 -7.24
C ILE A 40 -6.22 -0.54 -6.23
N GLU A 41 -7.46 -0.92 -6.53
CA GLU A 41 -8.18 -1.93 -5.76
C GLU A 41 -7.63 -3.32 -6.04
N VAL A 42 -7.34 -4.06 -4.97
CA VAL A 42 -6.79 -5.41 -5.03
C VAL A 42 -7.57 -6.39 -4.16
N GLU A 43 -7.76 -7.60 -4.65
CA GLU A 43 -8.47 -8.67 -3.96
C GLU A 43 -7.69 -9.98 -4.04
N LEU A 44 -7.89 -10.87 -3.05
CA LEU A 44 -7.35 -12.24 -3.12
C LEU A 44 -8.21 -13.09 -4.06
N ALA A 45 -7.57 -13.86 -4.93
CA ALA A 45 -8.25 -14.75 -5.85
C ALA A 45 -7.49 -16.06 -6.03
N ASP A 46 -8.25 -17.15 -6.21
CA ASP A 46 -7.74 -18.43 -6.70
C ASP A 46 -8.17 -18.58 -8.16
N LEU A 47 -7.19 -18.59 -9.07
CA LEU A 47 -7.41 -18.78 -10.50
C LEU A 47 -6.60 -19.97 -10.99
N ASP A 48 -7.32 -20.97 -11.50
CA ASP A 48 -6.74 -22.21 -12.04
C ASP A 48 -5.82 -22.93 -11.03
N GLY A 49 -6.19 -22.95 -9.74
CA GLY A 49 -5.42 -23.58 -8.67
C GLY A 49 -4.19 -22.78 -8.24
N ARG A 50 -4.08 -21.52 -8.67
CA ARG A 50 -3.05 -20.58 -8.22
C ARG A 50 -3.71 -19.50 -7.39
N LYS A 51 -3.25 -19.39 -6.14
CA LYS A 51 -3.55 -18.26 -5.26
C LYS A 51 -2.81 -17.02 -5.74
N GLY A 52 -3.43 -15.86 -5.58
CA GLY A 52 -2.80 -14.59 -5.93
C GLY A 52 -3.67 -13.38 -5.66
N ILE A 53 -3.23 -12.26 -6.21
CA ILE A 53 -3.95 -10.99 -6.15
C ILE A 53 -4.55 -10.71 -7.53
N ILE A 54 -5.82 -10.34 -7.57
CA ILE A 54 -6.51 -9.83 -8.75
C ILE A 54 -6.72 -8.32 -8.62
N MET A 55 -6.55 -7.61 -9.72
CA MET A 55 -6.73 -6.16 -9.82
C MET A 55 -7.19 -5.77 -11.23
N GLU A 56 -7.58 -4.52 -11.44
CA GLU A 56 -7.84 -4.02 -12.78
C GLU A 56 -6.57 -3.98 -13.63
N TYR A 57 -6.68 -4.34 -14.91
CA TYR A 57 -5.57 -4.23 -15.86
C TYR A 57 -5.40 -2.78 -16.33
N LEU A 58 -4.20 -2.21 -16.10
CA LEU A 58 -3.82 -0.85 -16.47
C LEU A 58 -2.79 -0.88 -17.62
N PRO A 59 -3.19 -0.59 -18.86
CA PRO A 59 -2.33 -0.79 -20.04
C PRO A 59 -1.29 0.31 -20.27
N GLU A 60 -1.49 1.51 -19.70
CA GLU A 60 -0.71 2.70 -20.01
C GLU A 60 0.21 3.08 -18.85
N LYS A 61 1.32 3.76 -19.15
CA LYS A 61 2.09 4.48 -18.12
C LYS A 61 1.38 5.79 -17.80
N ALA A 62 1.25 6.11 -16.51
CA ALA A 62 0.75 7.41 -16.13
C ALA A 62 1.74 8.52 -16.48
N THR A 63 1.22 9.73 -16.65
CA THR A 63 2.03 10.93 -16.84
C THR A 63 1.49 12.07 -15.99
N LYS A 64 2.26 13.17 -15.88
CA LYS A 64 1.80 14.43 -15.28
C LYS A 64 0.57 15.07 -15.96
N HIS A 65 0.09 14.51 -17.07
CA HIS A 65 -1.08 14.98 -17.80
C HIS A 65 -2.32 14.07 -17.60
N SER A 66 -2.24 13.11 -16.68
CA SER A 66 -3.38 12.26 -16.31
C SER A 66 -4.53 13.11 -15.75
N ILE A 67 -5.78 12.70 -16.02
CA ILE A 67 -6.99 13.45 -15.68
C ILE A 67 -7.06 13.77 -14.18
N ASN A 68 -6.62 12.83 -13.33
CA ASN A 68 -6.62 12.92 -11.88
C ASN A 68 -5.23 13.22 -11.29
N ILE A 69 -4.37 13.94 -12.00
CA ILE A 69 -3.01 14.22 -11.54
C ILE A 69 -2.95 14.89 -10.16
N SER A 70 -3.91 15.75 -9.81
CA SER A 70 -3.96 16.37 -8.48
C SER A 70 -4.10 15.34 -7.37
N GLU A 71 -4.90 14.29 -7.57
CA GLU A 71 -5.07 13.20 -6.60
C GLU A 71 -3.79 12.36 -6.48
N ILE A 72 -3.07 12.16 -7.59
CA ILE A 72 -1.78 11.45 -7.62
C ILE A 72 -0.71 12.24 -6.86
N MET A 73 -0.64 13.56 -7.06
CA MET A 73 0.28 14.42 -6.33
C MET A 73 0.01 14.39 -4.83
N GLU A 74 -1.27 14.48 -4.43
CA GLU A 74 -1.69 14.39 -3.03
C GLU A 74 -1.34 13.04 -2.38
N ALA A 75 -1.38 11.95 -3.16
CA ALA A 75 -1.08 10.61 -2.68
C ALA A 75 0.38 10.44 -2.20
N LEU A 76 1.29 11.39 -2.46
CA LEU A 76 2.64 11.33 -1.89
C LEU A 76 2.61 11.29 -0.36
N ALA A 77 1.67 12.01 0.27
CA ALA A 77 1.46 11.96 1.71
C ALA A 77 1.03 10.56 2.18
N PHE A 78 0.23 9.85 1.37
CA PHE A 78 -0.16 8.47 1.64
C PHE A 78 1.02 7.52 1.53
N GLU A 79 1.78 7.58 0.44
CA GLU A 79 2.98 6.75 0.23
C GLU A 79 4.02 6.96 1.33
N GLU A 80 4.20 8.22 1.77
CA GLU A 80 5.01 8.51 2.93
C GLU A 80 4.39 7.92 4.21
N VAL A 81 3.12 8.12 4.55
CA VAL A 81 2.59 7.66 5.86
C VAL A 81 2.64 6.13 6.02
N ILE A 82 2.45 5.38 4.94
CA ILE A 82 2.54 3.92 4.95
C ILE A 82 3.98 3.40 4.87
N LEU A 83 4.99 4.27 4.84
CA LEU A 83 6.40 3.90 4.72
C LEU A 83 6.71 3.08 3.44
N ASN A 84 6.19 3.52 2.29
CA ASN A 84 6.52 2.89 1.01
C ASN A 84 7.92 3.31 0.54
N VAL A 85 8.88 2.39 0.64
CA VAL A 85 10.30 2.63 0.30
C VAL A 85 10.62 2.36 -1.17
N ASP A 86 9.74 1.68 -1.89
CA ASP A 86 9.99 1.22 -3.27
C ASP A 86 9.17 1.98 -4.32
N LEU A 87 8.60 3.14 -3.96
CA LEU A 87 7.83 3.96 -4.89
C LEU A 87 8.70 4.46 -6.06
N LYS A 88 8.33 4.05 -7.27
CA LYS A 88 8.98 4.37 -8.55
C LYS A 88 7.96 4.92 -9.55
N GLU A 89 8.43 5.60 -10.57
CA GLU A 89 7.57 6.10 -11.66
C GLU A 89 6.83 4.97 -12.39
N GLU A 90 7.45 3.79 -12.50
CA GLU A 90 6.82 2.59 -13.08
C GLU A 90 5.66 2.01 -12.27
N HIS A 91 5.50 2.43 -11.01
CA HIS A 91 4.38 2.04 -10.14
C HIS A 91 3.16 2.96 -10.32
N VAL A 92 3.19 3.88 -11.28
CA VAL A 92 2.03 4.71 -11.63
C VAL A 92 1.59 4.36 -13.04
N LEU A 93 0.49 3.61 -13.13
CA LEU A 93 -0.10 3.18 -14.39
C LEU A 93 -1.44 3.88 -14.62
N ALA A 94 -1.93 3.81 -15.86
CA ALA A 94 -3.15 4.48 -16.25
C ALA A 94 -4.06 3.59 -17.11
N LYS A 95 -5.34 3.94 -17.09
CA LYS A 95 -6.37 3.43 -17.99
C LYS A 95 -7.36 4.55 -18.28
N ASN A 96 -7.69 4.77 -19.55
CA ASN A 96 -8.62 5.81 -19.99
C ASN A 96 -8.23 7.21 -19.45
N GLY A 97 -6.93 7.51 -19.41
CA GLY A 97 -6.40 8.78 -18.90
C GLY A 97 -6.44 8.98 -17.38
N LYS A 98 -6.97 8.03 -16.60
CA LYS A 98 -6.90 8.05 -15.14
C LYS A 98 -5.70 7.24 -14.66
N ALA A 99 -4.91 7.83 -13.77
CA ALA A 99 -3.74 7.22 -13.17
C ALA A 99 -4.05 6.58 -11.82
N TYR A 100 -3.31 5.53 -11.50
CA TYR A 100 -3.40 4.74 -10.27
C TYR A 100 -1.99 4.35 -9.80
N ILE A 101 -1.79 4.34 -8.49
CA ILE A 101 -0.59 3.83 -7.84
C ILE A 101 -0.79 2.35 -7.55
N ILE A 102 0.23 1.55 -7.85
CA ILE A 102 0.22 0.10 -7.69
C ILE A 102 1.47 -0.36 -6.90
N ASP A 103 1.50 -1.66 -6.56
CA ASP A 103 2.66 -2.37 -6.00
C ASP A 103 3.12 -1.82 -4.64
N HIS A 104 2.26 -2.03 -3.62
CA HIS A 104 2.47 -1.59 -2.25
C HIS A 104 3.07 -2.67 -1.35
N GLY A 105 3.53 -3.78 -1.93
CA GLY A 105 4.14 -4.91 -1.21
C GLY A 105 5.38 -4.56 -0.38
N HIS A 106 5.98 -3.39 -0.59
CA HIS A 106 7.09 -2.85 0.20
C HIS A 106 6.66 -1.71 1.15
N SER A 107 5.39 -1.64 1.53
CA SER A 107 4.86 -0.70 2.52
C SER A 107 4.89 -1.30 3.94
N PHE A 108 4.56 -0.49 4.95
CA PHE A 108 4.53 -0.84 6.37
C PHE A 108 5.79 -1.60 6.82
N ASN A 109 5.62 -2.74 7.49
CA ASN A 109 6.71 -3.62 7.92
C ASN A 109 7.11 -4.67 6.87
N ALA A 110 6.47 -4.74 5.70
CA ALA A 110 6.79 -5.73 4.68
C ALA A 110 8.22 -5.54 4.17
N TRP A 111 8.96 -6.66 4.06
CA TRP A 111 10.37 -6.71 3.64
C TRP A 111 11.35 -5.85 4.46
N LYS A 112 10.96 -5.37 5.65
CA LYS A 112 11.79 -4.50 6.47
C LYS A 112 12.03 -5.11 7.85
N PRO A 113 13.29 -5.43 8.23
CA PRO A 113 13.59 -5.81 9.60
C PRO A 113 13.39 -4.61 10.54
N LEU A 114 13.10 -4.87 11.81
CA LEU A 114 12.72 -3.83 12.77
C LEU A 114 13.79 -2.73 12.93
N TYR A 115 15.08 -3.09 12.95
CA TYR A 115 16.15 -2.10 13.06
C TYR A 115 16.12 -1.11 11.87
N PHE A 116 15.85 -1.60 10.67
CA PHE A 116 15.78 -0.76 9.48
C PHE A 116 14.58 0.18 9.55
N ILE A 117 13.42 -0.32 10.03
CA ILE A 117 12.24 0.53 10.29
C ILE A 117 12.62 1.67 11.24
N GLN A 118 13.28 1.37 12.36
CA GLN A 118 13.71 2.39 13.34
C GLN A 118 14.62 3.46 12.71
N GLU A 119 15.48 3.09 11.77
CA GLU A 119 16.38 4.02 11.09
C GLU A 119 15.68 4.97 10.10
N ILE A 120 14.57 4.53 9.51
CA ILE A 120 13.90 5.26 8.41
C ILE A 120 12.54 5.85 8.80
N VAL A 121 11.93 5.41 9.90
CA VAL A 121 10.54 5.75 10.22
C VAL A 121 10.31 7.26 10.37
N SER A 122 11.33 8.02 10.81
CA SER A 122 11.29 9.47 10.95
C SER A 122 11.82 10.26 9.75
N LYS A 123 12.17 9.57 8.66
CA LYS A 123 12.74 10.17 7.44
C LYS A 123 11.75 10.06 6.28
N ARG A 124 11.93 10.95 5.30
CA ARG A 124 11.33 10.80 3.98
C ARG A 124 11.89 9.54 3.32
N VAL A 125 11.03 8.72 2.73
CA VAL A 125 11.44 7.44 2.11
C VAL A 125 11.20 7.35 0.61
N THR A 126 10.25 8.12 0.07
CA THR A 126 9.95 8.09 -1.36
C THR A 126 11.03 8.81 -2.16
N ARG A 127 11.56 8.14 -3.20
CA ARG A 127 12.51 8.74 -4.14
C ARG A 127 11.80 9.45 -5.28
N PHE A 128 10.74 8.83 -5.80
CA PHE A 128 9.84 9.45 -6.75
C PHE A 128 8.76 10.22 -5.98
N ASN A 129 8.56 11.50 -6.29
CA ASN A 129 7.66 12.38 -5.53
C ASN A 129 6.24 12.45 -6.11
N LEU A 130 5.85 11.57 -7.03
CA LEU A 130 4.54 11.60 -7.72
C LEU A 130 4.23 12.95 -8.38
N TRP A 131 5.26 13.66 -8.83
CA TRP A 131 5.18 15.04 -9.31
C TRP A 131 4.61 16.04 -8.29
N SER A 132 4.48 15.66 -7.01
CA SER A 132 3.90 16.50 -5.96
C SER A 132 4.73 17.74 -5.69
N ASP A 133 4.02 18.84 -5.47
CA ASP A 133 4.52 20.05 -4.84
C ASP A 133 4.08 20.12 -3.37
N LYS A 134 4.51 21.18 -2.67
CA LYS A 134 4.24 21.38 -1.25
C LYS A 134 2.75 21.52 -0.96
N GLU A 135 2.02 22.22 -1.82
CA GLU A 135 0.59 22.48 -1.64
C GLU A 135 -0.22 21.18 -1.76
N SER A 136 0.09 20.38 -2.77
CA SER A 136 -0.53 19.07 -3.00
C SER A 136 -0.18 18.10 -1.88
N PHE A 137 1.06 18.09 -1.41
CA PHE A 137 1.44 17.26 -0.26
C PHE A 137 0.63 17.62 0.98
N LEU A 138 0.48 18.91 1.30
CA LEU A 138 -0.30 19.36 2.45
C LEU A 138 -1.79 18.97 2.35
N ARG A 139 -2.40 19.07 1.16
CA ARG A 139 -3.76 18.54 0.94
C ARG A 139 -3.85 17.03 1.18
N GLY A 140 -2.83 16.28 0.75
CA GLY A 140 -2.69 14.86 1.08
C GLY A 140 -2.64 14.61 2.58
N VAL A 141 -1.87 15.42 3.32
CA VAL A 141 -1.79 15.34 4.79
C VAL A 141 -3.15 15.57 5.45
N GLU A 142 -3.95 16.53 4.96
CA GLU A 142 -5.31 16.77 5.46
C GLU A 142 -6.21 15.54 5.31
N LYS A 143 -6.14 14.85 4.15
CA LYS A 143 -6.86 13.58 3.91
C LYS A 143 -6.42 12.50 4.91
N ILE A 144 -5.11 12.31 5.12
CA ILE A 144 -4.59 11.34 6.10
C ILE A 144 -5.03 11.68 7.53
N ASN A 145 -5.07 12.97 7.86
CA ASN A 145 -5.47 13.41 9.20
C ASN A 145 -6.93 13.06 9.52
N SER A 146 -7.80 12.95 8.51
CA SER A 146 -9.20 12.55 8.68
C SER A 146 -9.40 11.06 9.04
N ILE A 147 -8.39 10.20 8.88
CA ILE A 147 -8.49 8.77 9.14
C ILE A 147 -8.25 8.47 10.63
N ASP A 148 -9.21 7.86 11.31
CA ASP A 148 -9.07 7.42 12.71
C ASP A 148 -8.07 6.25 12.83
N GLU A 149 -7.19 6.28 13.83
CA GLU A 149 -6.24 5.20 14.12
C GLU A 149 -6.92 3.85 14.38
N LYS A 150 -8.13 3.85 14.95
CA LYS A 150 -8.95 2.64 15.12
C LYS A 150 -9.34 2.04 13.77
N GLU A 151 -9.66 2.89 12.80
CA GLU A 151 -10.02 2.43 11.45
C GLU A 151 -8.77 1.88 10.74
N VAL A 152 -7.61 2.51 10.90
CA VAL A 152 -6.34 1.96 10.38
C VAL A 152 -6.08 0.56 10.93
N ARG A 153 -6.16 0.39 12.26
CA ARG A 153 -5.94 -0.91 12.90
C ARG A 153 -6.95 -1.95 12.43
N LYS A 154 -8.21 -1.56 12.24
CA LYS A 154 -9.27 -2.42 11.73
C LYS A 154 -8.97 -2.88 10.30
N VAL A 155 -8.65 -1.96 9.39
CA VAL A 155 -8.33 -2.29 7.98
C VAL A 155 -7.11 -3.20 7.86
N VAL A 156 -6.05 -2.93 8.63
CA VAL A 156 -4.87 -3.81 8.68
C VAL A 156 -5.25 -5.19 9.25
N GLY A 157 -6.07 -5.24 10.29
CA GLY A 157 -6.56 -6.49 10.87
C GLY A 157 -7.39 -7.32 9.90
N GLU A 158 -8.28 -6.69 9.14
CA GLU A 158 -9.06 -7.33 8.08
C GLU A 158 -8.15 -7.89 6.98
N ALA A 159 -7.15 -7.12 6.52
CA ALA A 159 -6.17 -7.60 5.54
C ALA A 159 -5.38 -8.83 6.03
N VAL A 160 -4.96 -8.81 7.31
CA VAL A 160 -4.31 -9.95 7.96
C VAL A 160 -5.22 -11.17 8.03
N ASN A 161 -6.48 -10.98 8.44
CA ASN A 161 -7.46 -12.07 8.54
C ASN A 161 -7.74 -12.71 7.18
N ASP A 162 -7.79 -11.90 6.12
CA ASP A 162 -7.97 -12.41 4.76
C ASP A 162 -6.78 -13.26 4.33
N VAL A 163 -5.54 -12.81 4.59
CA VAL A 163 -4.33 -13.58 4.23
C VAL A 163 -4.20 -14.88 5.02
N VAL A 164 -4.55 -14.87 6.31
CA VAL A 164 -4.60 -16.09 7.15
C VAL A 164 -5.66 -17.05 6.61
N SER A 165 -6.88 -16.56 6.37
CA SER A 165 -8.00 -17.37 5.89
C SER A 165 -7.77 -17.91 4.48
N PHE A 166 -7.03 -17.16 3.66
CA PHE A 166 -6.64 -17.58 2.32
C PHE A 166 -5.45 -18.54 2.31
N GLU A 167 -4.87 -18.87 3.47
CA GLU A 167 -3.80 -19.85 3.67
C GLU A 167 -2.62 -19.67 2.69
N VAL A 168 -2.15 -18.43 2.52
CA VAL A 168 -1.05 -18.15 1.59
C VAL A 168 0.29 -18.73 2.07
N CYS A 169 0.53 -18.69 3.39
CA CYS A 169 1.77 -19.19 3.99
C CYS A 169 1.49 -19.82 5.36
N LYS A 170 1.88 -21.09 5.55
CA LYS A 170 1.71 -21.80 6.83
C LYS A 170 2.59 -21.27 7.97
N LEU A 171 3.63 -20.49 7.65
CA LEU A 171 4.52 -19.87 8.64
C LEU A 171 4.01 -18.49 9.10
N PHE A 172 2.95 -17.97 8.48
CA PHE A 172 2.27 -16.77 8.94
C PHE A 172 1.31 -17.14 10.07
N ASP A 173 1.88 -17.39 11.25
CA ASP A 173 1.14 -17.83 12.45
C ASP A 173 0.46 -16.67 13.20
N ASP A 174 -0.33 -17.00 14.22
CA ASP A 174 -1.04 -16.02 15.05
C ASP A 174 -0.13 -14.97 15.69
N LYS A 175 1.12 -15.35 16.01
CA LYS A 175 2.07 -14.44 16.62
C LYS A 175 2.50 -13.40 15.60
N LEU A 176 2.92 -13.83 14.41
CA LEU A 176 3.36 -12.93 13.35
C LEU A 176 2.19 -12.09 12.80
N ALA A 177 0.98 -12.65 12.72
CA ALA A 177 -0.22 -11.92 12.38
C ALA A 177 -0.46 -10.74 13.34
N LYS A 178 -0.42 -10.99 14.66
CA LYS A 178 -0.57 -9.94 15.69
C LYS A 178 0.54 -8.90 15.62
N GLU A 179 1.80 -9.33 15.46
CA GLU A 179 2.94 -8.43 15.31
C GLU A 179 2.79 -7.54 14.06
N THR A 180 2.31 -8.10 12.95
CA THR A 180 2.06 -7.35 11.70
C THR A 180 1.01 -6.27 11.90
N ILE A 181 -0.10 -6.58 12.58
CA ILE A 181 -1.13 -5.59 12.91
C ILE A 181 -0.55 -4.49 13.80
N GLU A 182 0.15 -4.86 14.88
CA GLU A 182 0.70 -3.92 15.85
C GLU A 182 1.74 -2.98 15.23
N ILE A 183 2.73 -3.53 14.53
CA ILE A 183 3.82 -2.77 13.93
C ILE A 183 3.28 -1.86 12.82
N SER A 184 2.45 -2.38 11.91
CA SER A 184 1.91 -1.58 10.80
C SER A 184 1.05 -0.41 11.29
N SER A 185 0.20 -0.66 12.29
CA SER A 185 -0.62 0.39 12.89
C SER A 185 0.24 1.44 13.59
N ARG A 186 1.29 1.03 14.32
CA ARG A 186 2.22 1.97 14.96
C ARG A 186 3.02 2.79 13.96
N ILE A 187 3.47 2.19 12.86
CA ILE A 187 4.14 2.91 11.77
C ILE A 187 3.22 4.02 11.27
N PHE A 188 1.97 3.69 10.96
CA PHE A 188 1.01 4.66 10.45
C PHE A 188 0.75 5.79 11.45
N SER A 189 0.41 5.48 12.71
CA SER A 189 0.14 6.50 13.74
C SER A 189 1.35 7.41 13.97
N PHE A 190 2.54 6.82 14.10
CA PHE A 190 3.76 7.61 14.29
C PHE A 190 4.03 8.50 13.08
N ARG A 191 4.00 7.96 11.86
CA ARG A 191 4.30 8.73 10.65
C ARG A 191 3.26 9.80 10.39
N LYS A 192 1.99 9.54 10.68
CA LYS A 192 0.92 10.54 10.66
C LYS A 192 1.27 11.75 11.54
N SER A 193 1.79 11.52 12.76
CA SER A 193 2.15 12.60 13.68
C SER A 193 3.29 13.52 13.21
N ILE A 194 4.15 13.01 12.32
CA ILE A 194 5.31 13.76 11.80
C ILE A 194 5.19 14.10 10.31
N LEU A 195 4.09 13.72 9.63
CA LEU A 195 4.00 13.74 8.18
C LEU A 195 4.24 15.14 7.58
N LEU A 196 3.80 16.19 8.29
CA LEU A 196 4.01 17.59 7.92
C LEU A 196 5.50 18.00 7.80
N SER A 197 6.41 17.30 8.47
CA SER A 197 7.85 17.59 8.42
C SER A 197 8.61 16.78 7.37
N LEU A 198 7.93 15.92 6.61
CA LEU A 198 8.56 14.98 5.66
C LEU A 198 8.63 15.49 4.20
N PHE A 199 8.19 16.73 3.93
CA PHE A 199 8.21 17.34 2.60
C PHE A 199 9.02 18.64 2.53
#